data_AF-A0A5D2R9P0-F1
#
_entry.id   AF-A0A5D2R9P0-F1
#
_cell.length_a   1.000
_cell.length_b   1.000
_cell.length_c   1.000
_cell.angle_alpha   90.00
_cell.angle_beta   90.00
_cell.angle_gamma   90.00
#
_symmetry.space_group_name_H-M   'P 1'
#
loop_
_entity.id
_entity.type
_entity.pdbx_description
1 polymer ?
#
loop_
_entity_poly.entity_id
_entity_poly.type
_entity_poly.pdbx_seq_one_letter_code
_entity_poly.pdbx_strand_id
1 'polypeptide(L)'
;MANKKLRLGQYMISPFVNFLLVLGCIAYNLETNSGTSVLEMVAAFKKASGKKIPIKLCPRRPGDAIGVYASTEKTQKELGWKAKYGIAEMCRD
;
A
#
# COMPACT_ATOMS: atom_id res chain seq x y z
N MET A 1 -23.70 0.07 -11.37
CA MET A 1 -22.67 0.44 -12.37
C MET A 1 -21.31 0.17 -11.75
N ALA A 2 -20.51 -0.69 -12.36
CA ALA A 2 -19.34 -1.31 -11.76
C ALA A 2 -18.21 -0.31 -11.47
N ASN A 3 -17.75 -0.31 -10.21
CA ASN A 3 -16.62 0.48 -9.72
C ASN A 3 -15.32 -0.11 -10.32
N LYS A 4 -14.81 0.48 -11.41
CA LYS A 4 -13.50 0.12 -11.97
C LYS A 4 -12.42 0.55 -10.97
N LYS A 5 -11.99 -0.39 -10.11
CA LYS A 5 -10.71 -0.30 -9.39
C LYS A 5 -9.61 -0.06 -10.43
N LEU A 6 -9.06 1.15 -10.47
CA LEU A 6 -7.86 1.47 -11.23
C LEU A 6 -6.69 0.64 -10.69
N ARG A 7 -6.45 -0.53 -11.30
CA ARG A 7 -5.22 -1.31 -11.11
C ARG A 7 -4.12 -0.61 -11.92
N LEU A 8 -3.35 0.26 -11.29
CA LEU A 8 -2.18 0.92 -11.89
C LEU A 8 -1.00 -0.03 -12.18
N GLY A 9 -1.13 -1.34 -11.92
CA GLY A 9 0.02 -2.23 -11.76
C GLY A 9 0.39 -3.17 -12.91
N GLN A 10 -0.24 -3.14 -14.09
CA GLN A 10 0.01 -4.20 -15.10
C GLN A 10 0.30 -3.78 -16.55
N TYR A 11 0.16 -2.51 -16.95
CA TYR A 11 0.31 -2.14 -18.38
C TYR A 11 1.17 -0.92 -18.69
N MET A 12 2.03 -0.48 -17.77
CA MET A 12 3.14 0.43 -18.12
C MET A 12 4.45 -0.13 -17.60
N ILE A 13 5.01 -1.08 -18.33
CA ILE A 13 6.42 -1.44 -18.18
C ILE A 13 7.20 -0.26 -18.76
N SER A 14 7.54 0.70 -17.91
CA SER A 14 8.44 1.81 -18.25
C SER A 14 9.74 1.23 -18.85
N PRO A 15 10.36 1.86 -19.87
CA PRO A 15 11.63 1.42 -20.44
C PRO A 15 12.73 1.23 -19.38
N PHE A 16 12.62 1.90 -18.23
CA PHE A 16 13.48 1.72 -17.07
C PHE A 16 13.39 0.31 -16.45
N VAL A 17 12.20 -0.27 -16.36
CA VAL A 17 11.99 -1.62 -15.78
C VAL A 17 12.58 -2.69 -16.69
N ASN A 18 12.50 -2.50 -18.01
CA ASN A 18 13.11 -3.40 -18.98
C ASN A 18 14.64 -3.33 -18.93
N PHE A 19 15.21 -2.14 -18.75
CA PHE A 19 16.65 -1.95 -18.58
C PHE A 19 17.20 -2.64 -17.33
N LEU A 20 16.49 -2.57 -16.20
CA LEU A 20 16.90 -3.26 -14.96
C LEU A 20 17.03 -4.78 -15.14
N LEU A 21 16.13 -5.40 -15.91
CA LEU A 21 16.18 -6.85 -16.17
C LEU A 21 17.41 -7.25 -17.00
N VAL A 22 17.84 -6.41 -17.95
CA VAL A 22 19.05 -6.65 -18.76
C VAL A 22 20.32 -6.62 -17.89
N LEU A 23 20.31 -5.87 -16.79
CA LEU A 23 21.41 -5.80 -15.82
C LEU A 23 21.31 -6.86 -14.69
N GLY A 24 20.29 -7.73 -14.71
CA GLY A 24 20.06 -8.71 -13.65
C GLY A 24 19.44 -8.16 -12.37
N CYS A 25 18.91 -6.93 -12.39
CA CYS A 25 18.20 -6.31 -11.27
C CYS A 25 16.69 -6.58 -11.34
N ILE A 26 16.12 -7.04 -10.24
CA ILE A 26 14.69 -7.38 -10.16
C ILE A 26 14.02 -6.53 -9.06
N ALA A 27 12.98 -5.78 -9.44
CA ALA A 27 12.17 -5.02 -8.50
C ALA A 27 10.97 -5.85 -8.00
N TYR A 28 10.65 -5.69 -6.71
CA TYR A 28 9.55 -6.34 -6.02
C TYR A 28 8.75 -5.34 -5.20
N ASN A 29 7.43 -5.46 -5.22
CA ASN A 29 6.56 -4.72 -4.32
C ASN A 29 6.43 -5.47 -2.99
N LEU A 30 6.70 -4.79 -1.87
CA LEU A 30 6.47 -5.33 -0.54
C LEU A 30 5.28 -4.59 0.07
N GLU A 31 4.14 -5.26 0.16
CA GLU A 31 2.89 -4.67 0.64
C GLU A 31 2.08 -5.72 1.40
N THR A 32 1.05 -5.28 2.14
CA THR A 32 0.19 -6.14 2.96
C THR A 32 -0.98 -6.76 2.19
N ASN A 33 -1.24 -6.36 0.93
CA ASN A 33 -2.48 -6.59 0.18
C ASN A 33 -3.75 -6.05 0.83
N SER A 34 -3.63 -5.25 1.90
CA SER A 34 -4.77 -4.64 2.58
C SER A 34 -4.58 -3.13 2.60
N GLY A 35 -5.22 -2.46 1.65
CA GLY A 35 -5.37 -1.01 1.67
C GLY A 35 -5.98 -0.53 2.98
N THR A 36 -5.40 0.52 3.58
CA THR A 36 -5.91 1.14 4.81
C THR A 36 -6.15 2.61 4.54
N SER A 37 -7.37 3.08 4.79
CA SER A 37 -7.72 4.50 4.72
C SER A 37 -7.15 5.28 5.91
N VAL A 38 -7.09 6.61 5.78
CA VAL A 38 -6.62 7.50 6.86
C VAL A 38 -7.47 7.32 8.13
N LEU A 39 -8.79 7.18 7.99
CA LEU A 39 -9.68 7.04 9.14
C LEU A 39 -9.54 5.67 9.82
N GLU A 40 -9.31 4.60 9.06
CA GLU A 40 -9.03 3.26 9.61
C GLU A 40 -7.71 3.24 10.40
N MET A 41 -6.66 3.88 9.86
CA MET A 41 -5.39 4.06 10.56
C MET A 41 -5.58 4.80 11.90
N VAL A 42 -6.29 5.93 11.89
CA VAL A 42 -6.55 6.69 13.12
C VAL A 42 -7.37 5.86 14.12
N ALA A 43 -8.36 5.09 13.65
CA ALA A 43 -9.14 4.21 14.52
C ALA A 43 -8.29 3.10 15.14
N ALA A 44 -7.42 2.46 14.36
CA ALA A 44 -6.49 1.44 14.84
C ALA A 44 -5.53 2.02 15.89
N PHE A 45 -4.96 3.20 15.63
CA PHE A 45 -4.06 3.87 16.56
C PHE A 45 -4.76 4.33 17.85
N LYS A 46 -6.01 4.82 17.74
CA LYS A 46 -6.84 5.16 18.90
C LYS A 46 -7.06 3.94 19.80
N LYS A 47 -7.33 2.78 19.19
CA LYS A 47 -7.51 1.51 19.90
C LYS A 47 -6.21 1.05 20.58
N ALA A 48 -5.09 1.09 19.87
CA ALA A 48 -3.80 0.65 20.39
C ALA A 48 -3.28 1.54 21.53
N SER A 49 -3.40 2.87 21.38
CA SER A 49 -2.92 3.83 22.37
C SER A 49 -3.85 4.03 23.58
N GLY A 50 -5.13 3.65 23.46
CA GLY A 50 -6.16 3.98 24.45
C GLY A 50 -6.47 5.48 24.60
N LYS A 51 -5.89 6.34 23.74
CA LYS A 51 -6.02 7.79 23.81
C LYS A 51 -7.08 8.30 22.84
N LYS A 52 -7.70 9.43 23.16
CA LYS A 52 -8.52 10.16 22.18
C LYS A 52 -7.58 10.87 21.19
N ILE A 53 -7.87 10.70 19.89
CA ILE A 53 -7.13 11.36 18.80
C ILE A 53 -8.12 12.32 18.12
N PRO A 54 -7.97 13.65 18.30
CA PRO A 54 -8.83 14.61 17.61
C PRO A 54 -8.52 14.63 16.11
N ILE A 55 -9.56 14.69 15.29
CA ILE A 55 -9.46 14.74 13.83
C ILE A 55 -10.12 16.03 13.35
N LYS A 56 -9.44 16.74 12.44
CA LYS A 56 -10.00 17.87 11.71
C LYS A 56 -9.89 17.59 10.22
N LEU A 57 -11.02 17.63 9.53
CA LEU A 57 -11.04 17.53 8.07
C LEU A 57 -10.49 18.84 7.48
N CYS A 58 -9.56 18.71 6.55
CA CYS A 58 -8.90 19.81 5.86
C CYS A 58 -9.02 19.61 4.34
N PRO A 59 -8.80 20.66 3.53
CA PRO A 59 -8.75 20.53 2.07
C PRO A 59 -7.73 19.48 1.62
N ARG A 60 -7.93 18.91 0.43
CA ARG A 60 -7.01 17.93 -0.16
C ARG A 60 -5.61 18.56 -0.30
N ARG A 61 -4.59 17.84 0.16
CA ARG A 61 -3.20 18.25 -0.08
C ARG A 61 -2.88 18.10 -1.57
N PRO A 62 -2.37 19.15 -2.25
CA PRO A 62 -1.98 19.05 -3.65
C PRO A 62 -0.98 17.90 -3.87
N GLY A 63 -1.18 17.11 -4.93
CA GLY A 63 -0.32 15.97 -5.27
C GLY A 63 -0.71 14.64 -4.61
N ASP A 64 -1.61 14.62 -3.62
CA ASP A 64 -2.08 13.35 -3.05
C ASP A 64 -2.91 12.58 -4.08
N ALA A 65 -2.66 11.27 -4.22
CA ALA A 65 -3.51 10.34 -4.96
C ALA A 65 -4.75 9.93 -4.13
N ILE A 66 -5.83 9.48 -4.79
CA ILE A 66 -7.04 9.00 -4.09
C ILE A 66 -6.77 7.70 -3.33
N GLY A 67 -5.86 6.86 -3.85
CA GLY A 67 -5.39 5.64 -3.22
C GLY A 67 -4.26 5.04 -4.03
N VAL A 68 -3.31 4.41 -3.35
CA VAL A 68 -2.15 3.75 -3.97
C VAL A 68 -2.06 2.37 -3.35
N TYR A 69 -2.07 1.34 -4.19
CA TYR A 69 -2.01 -0.06 -3.79
C TYR A 69 -1.04 -0.78 -4.71
N ALA A 70 -0.30 -1.74 -4.17
CA ALA A 70 0.69 -2.51 -4.92
C ALA A 70 0.24 -3.96 -5.09
N SER A 71 0.48 -4.56 -6.26
CA SER A 71 0.33 -6.02 -6.38
C SER A 71 1.55 -6.70 -5.78
N THR A 72 1.34 -7.65 -4.86
CA THR A 72 2.41 -8.48 -4.29
C THR A 72 2.49 -9.86 -4.93
N GLU A 73 1.77 -10.11 -6.01
CA GLU A 73 1.71 -11.44 -6.66
C GLU A 73 3.11 -11.94 -7.04
N LYS A 74 3.93 -11.06 -7.63
CA LYS A 74 5.33 -11.35 -8.00
C LYS A 74 6.17 -11.76 -6.78
N THR A 75 6.09 -10.97 -5.71
CA THR A 75 6.83 -11.19 -4.46
C THR A 75 6.44 -12.50 -3.79
N GLN A 76 5.15 -12.82 -3.75
CA GLN A 76 4.68 -14.08 -3.18
C GLN A 76 5.14 -15.29 -4.01
N LYS A 77 5.04 -15.18 -5.35
CA LYS A 77 5.40 -16.27 -6.26
C LYS A 77 6.91 -16.55 -6.29
N GLU A 78 7.72 -15.50 -6.39
CA GLU A 78 9.17 -15.64 -6.62
C GLU A 78 9.98 -15.70 -5.33
N LEU A 79 9.57 -14.97 -4.28
CA LEU A 79 10.30 -14.89 -3.02
C LEU A 79 9.66 -15.70 -1.89
N GLY A 80 8.45 -16.24 -2.09
CA GLY A 80 7.67 -16.86 -1.01
C GLY A 80 7.33 -15.89 0.13
N TRP A 81 7.51 -14.58 -0.09
CA TRP A 81 7.39 -13.57 0.95
C TRP A 81 5.96 -13.04 1.03
N LYS A 82 5.47 -12.88 2.25
CA LYS A 82 4.18 -12.26 2.56
C LYS A 82 4.29 -11.48 3.87
N ALA A 83 3.70 -10.28 3.92
CA ALA A 83 3.57 -9.53 5.15
C ALA A 83 2.81 -10.37 6.20
N LYS A 84 3.35 -10.41 7.42
CA LYS A 84 2.80 -11.22 8.53
C LYS A 84 1.92 -10.40 9.47
N TYR A 85 2.12 -9.09 9.50
CA TYR A 85 1.50 -8.17 10.46
C TYR A 85 0.57 -7.22 9.72
N GLY A 86 -0.60 -6.96 10.32
CA GLY A 86 -1.58 -6.02 9.84
C GLY A 86 -1.52 -4.70 10.59
N ILE A 87 -2.52 -3.85 10.33
CA ILE A 87 -2.58 -2.49 10.91
C ILE A 87 -2.66 -2.50 12.44
N ALA A 88 -3.27 -3.52 13.02
CA ALA A 88 -3.44 -3.64 14.47
C ALA A 88 -2.11 -3.89 15.16
N GLU A 89 -1.29 -4.81 14.64
CA GLU A 89 0.06 -5.07 15.15
C GLU A 89 0.96 -3.86 14.93
N MET A 90 0.92 -3.24 13.74
CA MET A 90 1.69 -2.02 13.44
C MET A 90 1.36 -0.85 14.36
N CYS A 91 0.10 -0.71 14.78
CA CYS A 91 -0.31 0.38 15.67
C CYS A 91 -0.01 0.08 17.15
N ARG A 92 0.11 -1.20 17.53
CA ARG A 92 0.37 -1.64 18.89
C ARG A 92 1.83 -1.51 19.26
N ASP A 93 2.72 -1.92 18.36
CA ASP A 93 4.17 -1.98 18.54
C ASP A 93 4.83 -0.59 18.44
#